data_AF-A0A8H3AHH9-F1
#
_entry.id   AF-A0A8H3AHH9-F1
#
_cell.length_a   1.000
_cell.length_b   1.000
_cell.length_c   1.000
_cell.angle_alpha   90.00
_cell.angle_beta   90.00
_cell.angle_gamma   90.00
#
_symmetry.space_group_name_H-M   'P 1'
#
loop_
_entity.id
_entity.type
_entity.pdbx_description
1 polymer ?
#
loop_
_entity_poly.entity_id
_entity_poly.type
_entity_poly.pdbx_seq_one_letter_code
_entity_poly.pdbx_strand_id
1 'polypeptide(L)'
;MKVAVAGCCHGELDATYKQISDLENRNNYTIDLLLINGDFQAIRNHQDLQCMAVPDKYKQLGTFYKYYTGEEKAPVLTIVIGGNHEASNYLWELYHGGWLAPNIYYIGGSGCVKVNGLRIAGASGIYKAQDYRLDITQYGDVAGLLKRKPFFKSDIEKGELGSPPMMDLLRSLQPSYWFSAHLHCKFEALVNHESETSESSVPSLGQTSTVPAEAEKDLSGGTAGAANPDEIQLDDLDDTPESYPPLAANLPSRSMESGPELNPDEILIEDDQGGIDVVPINSEPAKQVNSLDNIKSGKVGGGQPPARSTRFLALDKCLPRRQYLHVLDLDPATPGSGLRTSPPTLTYDREWLAISRALHPFLSTERRQPPLPPVWDLAPLIQESQRWVDENVGEREIRHVQEFTMTAPGPVNTNPRPARNLQPPPWYTNPQTEAFCTMLGLENKVNPPPV
;
A
#
# COMPACT_ATOMS: atom_id res chain seq x y z
N MET A 1 -4.81 -20.81 9.06
CA MET A 1 -3.87 -20.40 7.98
C MET A 1 -3.01 -19.32 8.58
N LYS A 2 -1.69 -19.46 8.50
CA LYS A 2 -0.78 -18.47 9.07
C LYS A 2 -0.49 -17.39 8.05
N VAL A 3 -0.93 -16.18 8.34
CA VAL A 3 -0.79 -15.01 7.48
C VAL A 3 0.16 -14.03 8.14
N ALA A 4 1.28 -13.75 7.48
CA ALA A 4 2.16 -12.65 7.84
C ALA A 4 1.64 -11.35 7.19
N VAL A 5 1.64 -10.26 7.93
CA VAL A 5 1.29 -8.92 7.45
C VAL A 5 2.48 -8.01 7.71
N ALA A 6 2.96 -7.34 6.67
CA ALA A 6 4.03 -6.37 6.71
C ALA A 6 3.51 -4.95 6.43
N GLY A 7 4.09 -3.95 7.09
CA GLY A 7 3.89 -2.53 6.76
C GLY A 7 4.61 -2.11 5.48
N CYS A 8 5.31 -0.97 5.49
CA CYS A 8 6.05 -0.49 4.32
C CYS A 8 7.32 -1.32 4.07
N CYS A 9 7.49 -1.82 2.86
CA CYS A 9 8.63 -2.67 2.48
C CYS A 9 9.91 -1.87 2.20
N HIS A 10 9.79 -0.76 1.46
CA HIS A 10 10.89 0.06 0.96
C HIS A 10 11.99 -0.71 0.21
N GLY A 11 11.61 -1.75 -0.54
CA GLY A 11 12.54 -2.58 -1.29
C GLY A 11 13.33 -3.59 -0.44
N GLU A 12 13.07 -3.70 0.86
CA GLU A 12 13.72 -4.64 1.80
C GLU A 12 13.05 -6.02 1.81
N LEU A 13 12.80 -6.56 0.61
CA LEU A 13 12.08 -7.82 0.43
C LEU A 13 12.89 -9.01 0.98
N ASP A 14 14.21 -9.00 0.78
CA ASP A 14 15.14 -10.03 1.26
C ASP A 14 15.11 -10.10 2.80
N ALA A 15 15.09 -8.94 3.47
CA ALA A 15 15.02 -8.84 4.93
C ALA A 15 13.67 -9.38 5.46
N THR A 16 12.57 -9.07 4.78
CA THR A 16 11.23 -9.56 5.13
C THR A 16 11.16 -11.08 5.02
N TYR A 17 11.62 -11.68 3.91
CA TYR A 17 11.64 -13.13 3.77
C TYR A 17 12.59 -13.82 4.75
N LYS A 18 13.75 -13.21 5.04
CA LYS A 18 14.65 -13.72 6.07
C LYS A 18 13.96 -13.74 7.44
N GLN A 19 13.25 -12.68 7.82
CA GLN A 19 12.53 -12.63 9.09
C GLN A 19 11.43 -13.69 9.17
N ILE A 20 10.71 -13.93 8.07
CA ILE A 20 9.73 -15.01 7.97
C ILE A 20 10.41 -16.37 8.24
N SER A 21 11.52 -16.66 7.55
CA SER A 21 12.26 -17.91 7.75
C SER A 21 12.74 -18.06 9.20
N ASP A 22 13.28 -17.00 9.80
CA ASP A 22 13.72 -16.99 11.20
C ASP A 22 12.54 -17.29 12.16
N LEU A 23 11.34 -16.78 11.87
CA LEU A 23 10.12 -17.02 12.65
C LEU A 23 9.61 -18.45 12.50
N GLU A 24 9.58 -18.98 11.29
CA GLU A 24 9.18 -20.36 10.99
C GLU A 24 10.08 -21.35 11.74
N ASN A 25 11.41 -21.16 11.62
CA ASN A 25 12.40 -22.00 12.29
C ASN A 25 12.30 -21.93 13.82
N ARG A 26 12.12 -20.72 14.37
CA ARG A 26 12.06 -20.52 15.82
C ARG A 26 10.79 -21.09 16.45
N ASN A 27 9.65 -20.96 15.76
CA ASN A 27 8.34 -21.28 16.32
C ASN A 27 7.76 -22.60 15.80
N ASN A 28 8.48 -23.30 14.92
CA ASN A 28 8.09 -24.59 14.33
C ASN A 28 6.70 -24.52 13.65
N TYR A 29 6.51 -23.53 12.79
CA TYR A 29 5.34 -23.41 11.92
C TYR A 29 5.77 -22.95 10.53
N THR A 30 4.85 -23.02 9.56
CA THR A 30 5.01 -22.42 8.22
C THR A 30 4.04 -21.25 8.05
N ILE A 31 4.47 -20.22 7.33
CA ILE A 31 3.63 -19.10 6.91
C ILE A 31 3.08 -19.43 5.53
N ASP A 32 1.75 -19.37 5.41
CA ASP A 32 1.06 -19.72 4.17
C ASP A 32 1.01 -18.51 3.21
N LEU A 33 0.89 -17.30 3.75
CA LEU A 33 0.66 -16.07 2.99
C LEU A 33 1.38 -14.89 3.63
N LEU A 34 1.97 -14.02 2.80
CA LEU A 34 2.48 -12.70 3.18
C LEU A 34 1.63 -11.61 2.52
N LEU A 35 1.17 -10.64 3.31
CA LEU A 35 0.55 -9.39 2.84
C LEU A 35 1.53 -8.24 3.05
N ILE A 36 1.75 -7.41 2.02
CA ILE A 36 2.59 -6.19 2.11
C ILE A 36 1.74 -4.97 1.80
N ASN A 37 1.68 -4.02 2.74
CA ASN A 37 0.72 -2.93 2.75
C ASN A 37 1.24 -1.63 2.10
N GLY A 38 2.03 -1.74 1.02
CA GLY A 38 2.53 -0.59 0.27
C GLY A 38 4.02 -0.33 0.41
N ASP A 39 4.47 0.69 -0.32
CA ASP A 39 5.86 1.05 -0.57
C ASP A 39 6.70 -0.18 -0.89
N PHE A 40 6.16 -1.04 -1.76
CA PHE A 40 6.77 -2.30 -2.12
C PHE A 40 8.04 -2.09 -2.96
N GLN A 41 8.04 -1.05 -3.81
CA GLN A 41 9.14 -0.68 -4.70
C GLN A 41 9.46 -1.78 -5.71
N ALA A 42 8.48 -2.14 -6.56
CA ALA A 42 8.62 -3.12 -7.65
C ALA A 42 9.52 -2.64 -8.82
N ILE A 43 10.76 -2.26 -8.54
CA ILE A 43 11.68 -1.65 -9.50
C ILE A 43 12.39 -2.77 -10.30
N ARG A 44 12.12 -2.87 -11.61
CA ARG A 44 12.69 -3.92 -12.48
C ARG A 44 14.09 -3.55 -12.96
N ASN A 45 14.34 -2.27 -13.18
CA ASN A 45 15.60 -1.72 -13.67
C ASN A 45 15.72 -0.22 -13.34
N HIS A 46 16.85 0.40 -13.68
CA HIS A 46 17.12 1.82 -13.40
C HIS A 46 16.16 2.81 -14.09
N GLN A 47 15.46 2.42 -15.15
CA GLN A 47 14.50 3.30 -15.83
C GLN A 47 13.24 3.50 -14.98
N ASP A 48 12.81 2.47 -14.24
CA ASP A 48 11.64 2.54 -13.36
C ASP A 48 11.84 3.57 -12.22
N LEU A 49 13.09 3.84 -11.82
CA LEU A 49 13.42 4.87 -10.82
C LEU A 49 12.95 6.28 -11.24
N GLN A 50 12.82 6.53 -12.54
CA GLN A 50 12.31 7.82 -13.05
C GLN A 50 10.82 8.01 -12.75
N CYS A 51 10.07 6.93 -12.56
CA CYS A 51 8.64 6.95 -12.27
C CYS A 51 8.33 6.92 -10.76
N MET A 52 9.36 6.95 -9.91
CA MET A 52 9.20 7.02 -8.47
C MET A 52 9.09 8.48 -8.00
N ALA A 53 8.09 8.74 -7.17
CA ALA A 53 7.94 9.99 -6.44
C ALA A 53 8.84 9.98 -5.18
N VAL A 54 10.17 9.96 -5.39
CA VAL A 54 11.20 9.96 -4.36
C VAL A 54 12.29 10.96 -4.76
N PRO A 55 12.89 11.74 -3.84
CA PRO A 55 14.03 12.59 -4.19
C PRO A 55 15.19 11.77 -4.80
N ASP A 56 15.82 12.26 -5.86
CA ASP A 56 16.80 11.49 -6.65
C ASP A 56 17.96 10.91 -5.81
N LYS A 57 18.38 11.60 -4.75
CA LYS A 57 19.43 11.13 -3.82
C LYS A 57 19.07 9.86 -3.05
N TYR A 58 17.78 9.53 -2.95
CA TYR A 58 17.27 8.37 -2.22
C TYR A 58 16.77 7.25 -3.13
N LYS A 59 16.74 7.47 -4.45
CA LYS A 59 16.35 6.42 -5.41
C LYS A 59 17.40 5.32 -5.44
N GLN A 60 16.97 4.11 -5.12
CA GLN A 60 17.81 2.92 -5.14
C GLN A 60 17.07 1.79 -5.85
N LEU A 61 17.82 0.93 -6.55
CA LEU A 61 17.25 -0.19 -7.29
C LEU A 61 16.56 -1.24 -6.37
N GLY A 62 17.02 -1.35 -5.11
CA GLY A 62 16.55 -2.37 -4.17
C GLY A 62 16.89 -3.79 -4.65
N THR A 63 16.18 -4.79 -4.13
CA THR A 63 16.42 -6.21 -4.48
C THR A 63 15.29 -6.86 -5.28
N PHE A 64 14.16 -6.17 -5.48
CA PHE A 64 13.00 -6.73 -6.19
C PHE A 64 13.35 -7.26 -7.58
N TYR A 65 14.24 -6.59 -8.32
CA TYR A 65 14.64 -7.00 -9.66
C TYR A 65 15.13 -8.47 -9.70
N LYS A 66 15.74 -8.99 -8.62
CA LYS A 66 16.22 -10.38 -8.56
C LYS A 66 15.08 -11.38 -8.63
N TYR A 67 13.93 -11.07 -8.03
CA TYR A 67 12.72 -11.90 -8.09
C TYR A 67 12.08 -11.80 -9.47
N TYR A 68 12.11 -10.60 -10.05
CA TYR A 68 11.62 -10.33 -11.39
C TYR A 68 12.44 -11.06 -12.48
N THR A 69 13.76 -11.10 -12.37
CA THR A 69 14.67 -11.81 -13.30
C THR A 69 14.78 -13.31 -13.04
N GLY A 70 14.27 -13.78 -11.89
CA GLY A 70 14.36 -15.18 -11.46
C GLY A 70 15.70 -15.57 -10.84
N GLU A 71 16.57 -14.60 -10.51
CA GLU A 71 17.76 -14.80 -9.69
C GLU A 71 17.39 -15.28 -8.27
N GLU A 72 16.29 -14.75 -7.73
CA GLU A 72 15.72 -15.14 -6.44
C GLU A 72 14.28 -15.63 -6.59
N LYS A 73 13.80 -16.40 -5.59
CA LYS A 73 12.44 -16.93 -5.57
C LYS A 73 11.73 -16.55 -4.29
N ALA A 74 10.52 -16.00 -4.42
CA ALA A 74 9.68 -15.70 -3.26
C ALA A 74 9.26 -17.02 -2.55
N PRO A 75 9.66 -17.24 -1.29
CA PRO A 75 9.47 -18.50 -0.59
C PRO A 75 8.00 -18.73 -0.15
N VAL A 76 7.22 -17.65 -0.06
CA VAL A 76 5.82 -17.65 0.36
C VAL A 76 4.99 -16.84 -0.62
N LEU A 77 3.74 -17.27 -0.85
CA LEU A 77 2.80 -16.49 -1.65
C LEU A 77 2.70 -15.09 -1.04
N THR A 78 3.01 -14.07 -1.84
CA THR A 78 3.06 -12.69 -1.39
C THR A 78 2.02 -11.87 -2.14
N ILE A 79 1.09 -11.23 -1.45
CA ILE A 79 0.12 -10.30 -2.03
C ILE A 79 0.50 -8.89 -1.61
N VAL A 80 0.51 -7.97 -2.59
CA VAL A 80 0.95 -6.59 -2.38
C VAL A 80 -0.11 -5.59 -2.84
N ILE A 81 -0.18 -4.46 -2.16
CA ILE A 81 -0.81 -3.22 -2.63
C ILE A 81 0.28 -2.17 -2.85
N GLY A 82 0.00 -1.15 -3.65
CA GLY A 82 0.93 -0.04 -3.89
C GLY A 82 0.85 1.03 -2.80
N GLY A 83 1.98 1.66 -2.46
CA GLY A 83 2.07 2.86 -1.64
C GLY A 83 2.31 4.12 -2.47
N ASN A 84 3.08 5.07 -1.93
CA ASN A 84 3.46 6.31 -2.61
C ASN A 84 4.87 6.23 -3.24
N HIS A 85 5.75 5.35 -2.75
CA HIS A 85 7.07 5.12 -3.32
C HIS A 85 7.08 3.86 -4.17
N GLU A 86 6.57 3.96 -5.40
CA GLU A 86 6.42 2.81 -6.29
C GLU A 86 6.99 3.06 -7.68
N ALA A 87 7.38 1.98 -8.35
CA ALA A 87 7.57 1.96 -9.80
C ALA A 87 6.18 2.05 -10.47
N SER A 88 5.61 3.26 -10.47
CA SER A 88 4.21 3.50 -10.85
C SER A 88 3.90 3.08 -12.29
N ASN A 89 4.89 3.13 -13.17
CA ASN A 89 4.79 2.63 -14.54
C ASN A 89 4.57 1.11 -14.57
N TYR A 90 5.30 0.33 -13.78
CA TYR A 90 5.12 -1.12 -13.75
C TYR A 90 3.82 -1.52 -13.03
N LEU A 91 3.46 -0.84 -11.94
CA LEU A 91 2.18 -1.07 -11.28
C LEU A 91 0.99 -0.70 -12.19
N TRP A 92 1.15 0.33 -13.04
CA TRP A 92 0.16 0.70 -14.04
C TRP A 92 -0.05 -0.41 -15.06
N GLU A 93 1.01 -1.07 -15.54
CA GLU A 93 0.90 -2.21 -16.46
C GLU A 93 -0.01 -3.33 -15.92
N LEU A 94 -0.16 -3.42 -14.59
CA LEU A 94 -0.96 -4.41 -13.85
C LEU A 94 -2.09 -3.73 -13.05
N TYR A 95 -2.70 -2.67 -13.58
CA TYR A 95 -3.77 -1.92 -12.91
C TYR A 95 -4.94 -2.79 -12.39
N HIS A 96 -5.28 -3.85 -13.13
CA HIS A 96 -6.32 -4.83 -12.77
C HIS A 96 -5.83 -5.99 -11.89
N GLY A 97 -4.58 -5.93 -11.44
CA GLY A 97 -3.91 -6.99 -10.69
C GLY A 97 -3.17 -7.98 -11.59
N GLY A 98 -2.11 -8.58 -11.06
CA GLY A 98 -1.26 -9.54 -11.77
C GLY A 98 0.01 -9.89 -11.01
N TRP A 99 0.76 -10.86 -11.54
CA TRP A 99 2.02 -11.29 -10.94
C TRP A 99 3.12 -10.27 -11.24
N LEU A 100 3.68 -9.66 -10.20
CA LEU A 100 4.86 -8.81 -10.29
C LEU A 100 6.13 -9.62 -10.55
N ALA A 101 6.17 -10.81 -9.97
CA ALA A 101 7.21 -11.83 -10.10
C ALA A 101 6.58 -13.20 -9.76
N PRO A 102 7.25 -14.33 -10.02
CA PRO A 102 6.72 -15.63 -9.61
C PRO A 102 6.42 -15.64 -8.09
N ASN A 103 5.18 -16.02 -7.74
CA ASN A 103 4.69 -16.08 -6.35
C ASN A 103 4.51 -14.72 -5.62
N ILE A 104 4.60 -13.59 -6.36
CA ILE A 104 4.33 -12.23 -5.86
C ILE A 104 3.20 -11.61 -6.70
N TYR A 105 2.03 -11.39 -6.11
CA TYR A 105 0.83 -10.90 -6.77
C TYR A 105 0.48 -9.47 -6.32
N TYR A 106 0.37 -8.55 -7.26
CA TYR A 106 -0.18 -7.21 -7.03
C TYR A 106 -1.68 -7.23 -7.20
N ILE A 107 -2.42 -6.66 -6.25
CA ILE A 107 -3.89 -6.67 -6.30
C ILE A 107 -4.47 -5.71 -7.35
N GLY A 108 -3.67 -4.76 -7.84
CA GLY A 108 -4.10 -3.68 -8.73
C GLY A 108 -4.27 -2.34 -8.01
N GLY A 109 -4.75 -1.32 -8.73
CA GLY A 109 -5.07 -0.02 -8.13
C GLY A 109 -6.12 -0.14 -7.03
N SER A 110 -7.07 -1.06 -7.22
CA SER A 110 -7.90 -1.66 -6.18
C SER A 110 -8.26 -3.08 -6.63
N GLY A 111 -8.53 -3.97 -5.70
CA GLY A 111 -8.75 -5.37 -6.04
C GLY A 111 -9.36 -6.20 -4.91
N CYS A 112 -9.93 -7.34 -5.26
CA CYS A 112 -10.34 -8.36 -4.32
C CYS A 112 -10.10 -9.76 -4.89
N VAL A 113 -9.45 -10.60 -4.09
CA VAL A 113 -9.06 -11.98 -4.43
C VAL A 113 -9.38 -12.91 -3.26
N LYS A 114 -9.31 -14.22 -3.50
CA LYS A 114 -9.48 -15.23 -2.44
C LYS A 114 -8.23 -16.10 -2.32
N VAL A 115 -7.74 -16.31 -1.10
CA VAL A 115 -6.69 -17.30 -0.80
C VAL A 115 -7.30 -18.41 0.04
N ASN A 116 -7.40 -19.62 -0.51
CA ASN A 116 -8.09 -20.76 0.12
C ASN A 116 -9.47 -20.39 0.70
N GLY A 117 -10.24 -19.54 -0.01
CA GLY A 117 -11.56 -19.07 0.42
C GLY A 117 -11.55 -17.84 1.35
N LEU A 118 -10.40 -17.41 1.88
CA LEU A 118 -10.28 -16.14 2.59
C LEU A 118 -10.33 -14.98 1.57
N ARG A 119 -11.38 -14.16 1.64
CA ARG A 119 -11.54 -12.96 0.81
C ARG A 119 -10.62 -11.85 1.31
N ILE A 120 -9.79 -11.31 0.41
CA ILE A 120 -8.81 -10.27 0.69
C ILE A 120 -9.04 -9.15 -0.32
N ALA A 121 -9.36 -7.96 0.18
CA ALA A 121 -9.51 -6.75 -0.61
C ALA A 121 -8.35 -5.79 -0.31
N GLY A 122 -7.98 -4.98 -1.29
CA GLY A 122 -6.90 -4.01 -1.17
C GLY A 122 -7.18 -2.77 -2.02
N ALA A 123 -6.70 -1.63 -1.53
CA ALA A 123 -6.75 -0.34 -2.20
C ALA A 123 -5.34 0.25 -2.16
N SER A 124 -4.79 0.54 -3.34
CA SER A 124 -3.42 1.05 -3.49
C SER A 124 -3.39 2.58 -3.47
N GLY A 125 -2.21 3.12 -3.17
CA GLY A 125 -1.93 4.55 -3.17
C GLY A 125 -2.24 5.24 -1.85
N ILE A 126 -2.03 6.55 -1.85
CA ILE A 126 -2.34 7.44 -0.73
C ILE A 126 -3.39 8.45 -1.16
N TYR A 127 -4.15 8.97 -0.19
CA TYR A 127 -5.11 10.04 -0.43
C TYR A 127 -4.42 11.40 -0.28
N LYS A 128 -4.64 12.34 -1.23
CA LYS A 128 -4.18 13.74 -1.17
C LYS A 128 -5.37 14.69 -1.33
N ALA A 129 -5.76 15.40 -0.27
CA ALA A 129 -6.53 16.66 -0.24
C ALA A 129 -6.65 17.17 1.21
N GLN A 130 -6.95 18.47 1.39
CA GLN A 130 -7.09 19.23 2.65
C GLN A 130 -8.30 18.86 3.53
N ASP A 131 -8.78 17.62 3.46
CA ASP A 131 -9.91 17.15 4.25
C ASP A 131 -9.52 15.86 4.94
N TYR A 132 -8.71 15.99 5.97
CA TYR A 132 -8.62 14.98 6.98
C TYR A 132 -9.71 15.29 8.03
N ARG A 133 -10.80 14.54 7.96
CA ARG A 133 -11.77 14.45 9.03
C ARG A 133 -12.02 12.98 9.20
N LEU A 134 -11.47 12.37 10.24
CA LEU A 134 -12.03 11.25 11.02
C LEU A 134 -10.93 10.39 11.66
N ASP A 135 -11.16 10.06 12.92
CA ASP A 135 -10.13 9.69 13.86
C ASP A 135 -10.09 8.18 14.12
N ILE A 136 -9.29 7.42 13.36
CA ILE A 136 -9.04 6.01 13.73
C ILE A 136 -8.40 5.91 15.13
N THR A 137 -7.73 6.97 15.58
CA THR A 137 -7.04 6.98 16.87
C THR A 137 -8.02 6.92 18.04
N GLN A 138 -9.27 7.39 17.87
CA GLN A 138 -10.34 7.28 18.87
C GLN A 138 -10.68 5.83 19.27
N TYR A 139 -10.29 4.85 18.45
CA TYR A 139 -10.54 3.41 18.67
C TYR A 139 -9.34 2.66 19.28
N GLY A 140 -8.25 3.34 19.63
CA GLY A 140 -7.03 2.72 20.16
C GLY A 140 -6.34 3.53 21.26
N ASP A 141 -5.10 3.17 21.58
CA ASP A 141 -4.31 3.82 22.65
C ASP A 141 -3.64 5.11 22.15
N VAL A 142 -4.41 6.20 22.12
CA VAL A 142 -3.93 7.55 21.73
C VAL A 142 -2.79 8.02 22.63
N ALA A 143 -2.86 7.76 23.94
CA ALA A 143 -1.82 8.16 24.88
C ALA A 143 -0.48 7.47 24.56
N GLY A 144 -0.52 6.16 24.26
CA GLY A 144 0.63 5.39 23.81
C GLY A 144 1.14 5.79 22.43
N LEU A 145 0.25 6.20 21.51
CA LEU A 145 0.62 6.77 20.21
C LEU A 145 1.36 8.09 20.39
N LEU A 146 0.77 9.06 21.10
CA LEU A 146 1.35 10.39 21.32
C LEU A 146 2.63 10.37 22.15
N LYS A 147 2.82 9.36 23.02
CA LYS A 147 4.10 9.14 23.70
C LYS A 147 5.23 8.79 22.72
N ARG A 148 4.91 8.05 21.65
CA ARG A 148 5.88 7.61 20.63
C ARG A 148 6.03 8.64 19.51
N LYS A 149 4.93 9.28 19.12
CA LYS A 149 4.84 10.27 18.04
C LYS A 149 4.08 11.53 18.51
N PRO A 150 4.73 12.42 19.29
CA PRO A 150 4.06 13.60 19.85
C PRO A 150 3.53 14.59 18.81
N PHE A 151 4.13 14.61 17.62
CA PHE A 151 3.77 15.52 16.52
C PHE A 151 2.38 15.23 15.93
N PHE A 152 1.87 14.00 16.05
CA PHE A 152 0.47 13.70 15.68
C PHE A 152 -0.56 14.38 16.55
N LYS A 153 -0.18 15.02 17.66
CA LYS A 153 -1.13 15.67 18.58
C LYS A 153 -1.97 16.73 17.87
N SER A 154 -1.31 17.63 17.11
CA SER A 154 -2.01 18.67 16.36
C SER A 154 -2.97 18.07 15.35
N ASP A 155 -2.49 17.08 14.60
CA ASP A 155 -3.27 16.46 13.54
C ASP A 155 -4.49 15.74 14.12
N ILE A 156 -4.32 14.94 15.17
CA ILE A 156 -5.43 14.27 15.86
C ILE A 156 -6.44 15.28 16.41
N GLU A 157 -5.99 16.37 17.05
CA GLU A 157 -6.87 17.41 17.60
C GLU A 157 -7.72 18.11 16.52
N LYS A 158 -7.18 18.24 15.30
CA LYS A 158 -7.89 18.83 14.14
C LYS A 158 -8.70 17.81 13.35
N GLY A 159 -8.62 16.52 13.69
CA GLY A 159 -9.16 15.43 12.88
C GLY A 159 -8.34 15.13 11.64
N GLU A 160 -7.12 15.66 11.59
CA GLU A 160 -6.24 15.75 10.43
C GLU A 160 -5.41 14.49 10.11
N LEU A 161 -5.74 13.34 10.71
CA LEU A 161 -4.95 12.11 10.58
C LEU A 161 -5.77 10.96 9.99
N GLY A 162 -5.49 10.58 8.74
CA GLY A 162 -6.06 9.38 8.11
C GLY A 162 -6.50 9.58 6.66
N SER A 163 -7.47 8.78 6.21
CA SER A 163 -8.05 8.88 4.87
C SER A 163 -9.57 8.73 4.96
N PRO A 164 -10.36 9.80 4.70
CA PRO A 164 -11.81 9.73 4.72
C PRO A 164 -12.41 8.63 3.83
N PRO A 165 -12.00 8.46 2.55
CA PRO A 165 -12.57 7.39 1.73
C PRO A 165 -12.26 6.00 2.28
N MET A 166 -11.11 5.81 2.95
CA MET A 166 -10.78 4.55 3.62
C MET A 166 -11.64 4.32 4.86
N MET A 167 -11.97 5.38 5.62
CA MET A 167 -12.89 5.29 6.75
C MET A 167 -14.31 4.93 6.29
N ASP A 168 -14.78 5.51 5.18
CA ASP A 168 -16.08 5.18 4.60
C ASP A 168 -16.13 3.72 4.14
N LEU A 169 -15.06 3.21 3.53
CA LEU A 169 -14.93 1.80 3.20
C LEU A 169 -14.89 0.91 4.45
N LEU A 170 -14.16 1.29 5.50
CA LEU A 170 -14.11 0.53 6.76
C LEU A 170 -15.50 0.38 7.38
N ARG A 171 -16.27 1.47 7.42
CA ARG A 171 -17.64 1.50 7.97
C ARG A 171 -18.64 0.74 7.11
N SER A 172 -18.48 0.79 5.80
CA SER A 172 -19.39 0.15 4.83
C SER A 172 -19.14 -1.34 4.71
N LEU A 173 -17.87 -1.76 4.61
CA LEU A 173 -17.48 -3.15 4.41
C LEU A 173 -17.39 -3.95 5.72
N GLN A 174 -17.13 -3.27 6.83
CA GLN A 174 -17.01 -3.87 8.17
C GLN A 174 -16.13 -5.14 8.19
N PRO A 175 -14.91 -5.11 7.62
CA PRO A 175 -14.10 -6.31 7.49
C PRO A 175 -13.65 -6.82 8.85
N SER A 176 -13.36 -8.12 8.99
CA SER A 176 -12.84 -8.65 10.25
C SER A 176 -11.48 -8.03 10.63
N TYR A 177 -10.67 -7.72 9.64
CA TYR A 177 -9.36 -7.10 9.80
C TYR A 177 -9.21 -5.95 8.81
N TRP A 178 -8.56 -4.88 9.27
CA TRP A 178 -8.14 -3.76 8.44
C TRP A 178 -6.65 -3.52 8.69
N PHE A 179 -5.83 -3.61 7.63
CA PHE A 179 -4.40 -3.37 7.74
C PHE A 179 -4.01 -2.07 7.04
N SER A 180 -3.06 -1.34 7.61
CA SER A 180 -2.57 -0.08 7.04
C SER A 180 -1.07 0.11 7.33
N ALA A 181 -0.43 1.04 6.64
CA ALA A 181 0.98 1.37 6.82
C ALA A 181 1.19 2.87 6.64
N HIS A 182 2.27 3.29 5.96
CA HIS A 182 2.63 4.67 5.62
C HIS A 182 3.10 5.55 6.79
N LEU A 183 2.35 5.62 7.89
CA LEU A 183 2.70 6.47 9.05
C LEU A 183 3.83 5.93 9.95
N HIS A 184 4.50 4.86 9.52
CA HIS A 184 5.67 4.25 10.18
C HIS A 184 5.52 4.12 11.71
N CYS A 185 4.37 3.61 12.15
CA CYS A 185 4.14 3.31 13.55
C CYS A 185 3.15 2.16 13.70
N LYS A 186 3.44 1.29 14.66
CA LYS A 186 2.47 0.27 15.05
C LYS A 186 1.32 0.92 15.82
N PHE A 187 0.11 0.82 15.29
CA PHE A 187 -1.13 1.25 15.96
C PHE A 187 -2.19 0.15 15.87
N GLU A 188 -2.79 -0.18 17.01
CA GLU A 188 -3.83 -1.20 17.11
C GLU A 188 -5.11 -0.54 17.61
N ALA A 189 -6.22 -0.86 16.96
CA ALA A 189 -7.54 -0.35 17.32
C ALA A 189 -8.61 -1.42 17.12
N LEU A 190 -9.69 -1.31 17.90
CA LEU A 190 -10.88 -2.15 17.75
C LEU A 190 -12.07 -1.26 17.42
N VAL A 191 -12.52 -1.33 16.17
CA VAL A 191 -13.68 -0.56 15.70
C VAL A 191 -14.94 -1.40 15.88
N ASN A 192 -15.87 -0.93 16.71
CA ASN A 192 -17.16 -1.57 16.90
C ASN A 192 -18.19 -0.99 15.91
N HIS A 193 -18.88 -1.87 15.20
CA HIS A 193 -19.96 -1.53 14.26
C HIS A 193 -21.30 -1.74 14.94
N GLU A 194 -21.66 -0.89 15.89
CA GLU A 194 -23.00 -0.94 16.48
C GLU A 194 -24.06 -0.69 15.40
N SER A 195 -25.23 -1.34 15.52
CA SER A 195 -26.40 -0.89 14.77
C SER A 195 -26.88 0.38 15.45
N GLU A 196 -26.94 1.49 14.74
CA GLU A 196 -27.77 2.61 15.16
C GLU A 196 -29.24 2.15 15.17
N THR A 197 -29.66 1.50 16.25
CA THR A 197 -31.05 1.25 16.59
C THR A 197 -31.48 2.29 17.61
N SER A 198 -31.78 3.49 17.11
CA SER A 198 -32.68 4.44 17.74
C SER A 198 -33.14 5.47 16.71
N GLU A 199 -34.44 5.49 16.43
CA GLU A 199 -35.12 6.45 15.58
C GLU A 199 -34.73 7.90 15.94
N SER A 200 -34.01 8.60 15.06
CA SER A 200 -34.34 9.96 14.62
C SER A 200 -33.48 10.35 13.42
N SER A 201 -34.15 10.85 12.38
CA SER A 201 -33.63 11.40 11.11
C SER A 201 -32.77 10.49 10.23
N VAL A 202 -33.41 9.98 9.18
CA VAL A 202 -32.81 9.51 7.92
C VAL A 202 -31.63 10.42 7.50
N PRO A 203 -30.41 9.90 7.28
CA PRO A 203 -29.40 10.65 6.54
C PRO A 203 -29.83 10.65 5.07
N SER A 204 -30.27 11.80 4.60
CA SER A 204 -30.48 12.06 3.18
C SER A 204 -29.14 11.86 2.45
N LEU A 205 -29.03 10.80 1.64
CA LEU A 205 -28.15 10.83 0.49
C LEU A 205 -28.71 11.88 -0.48
N GLY A 206 -27.98 12.97 -0.66
CA GLY A 206 -28.26 13.96 -1.71
C GLY A 206 -28.30 15.40 -1.21
N GLN A 207 -27.15 15.96 -0.86
CA GLN A 207 -26.86 17.38 -1.15
C GLN A 207 -25.41 17.51 -1.61
N THR A 208 -25.24 17.47 -2.93
CA THR A 208 -24.11 18.13 -3.60
C THR A 208 -24.16 19.61 -3.21
N SER A 209 -23.24 20.04 -2.36
CA SER A 209 -22.96 21.46 -2.20
C SER A 209 -22.29 21.94 -3.47
N THR A 210 -23.09 22.59 -4.32
CA THR A 210 -22.58 23.47 -5.37
C THR A 210 -21.81 24.61 -4.69
N VAL A 211 -20.50 24.62 -4.81
CA VAL A 211 -19.69 25.80 -4.47
C VAL A 211 -19.90 26.82 -5.58
N PRO A 212 -20.39 28.05 -5.31
CA PRO A 212 -20.33 29.12 -6.29
C PRO A 212 -18.87 29.49 -6.52
N ALA A 213 -18.46 29.53 -7.78
CA ALA A 213 -17.26 30.25 -8.18
C ALA A 213 -17.40 31.72 -7.74
N GLU A 214 -16.27 32.34 -7.36
CA GLU A 214 -16.09 33.73 -6.92
C GLU A 214 -16.00 33.94 -5.39
N ALA A 215 -14.81 33.67 -4.82
CA ALA A 215 -14.22 34.48 -3.75
C ALA A 215 -12.76 34.06 -3.48
N GLU A 216 -11.86 34.23 -4.46
CA GLU A 216 -10.44 34.36 -4.17
C GLU A 216 -10.08 35.84 -4.11
N LYS A 217 -9.95 36.37 -2.89
CA LYS A 217 -9.01 37.44 -2.61
C LYS A 217 -8.80 37.60 -1.11
N ASP A 218 -7.52 37.67 -0.77
CA ASP A 218 -6.95 38.23 0.45
C ASP A 218 -7.31 37.50 1.74
N LEU A 219 -6.34 36.75 2.27
CA LEU A 219 -5.85 36.90 3.65
C LEU A 219 -4.56 36.08 3.81
N SER A 220 -3.46 36.67 3.34
CA SER A 220 -2.12 36.34 3.81
C SER A 220 -1.94 36.91 5.22
N GLY A 221 -1.77 36.04 6.22
CA GLY A 221 -1.36 36.48 7.56
C GLY A 221 -1.54 35.49 8.71
N GLY A 222 -0.45 34.83 9.11
CA GLY A 222 -0.25 34.18 10.42
C GLY A 222 -0.79 32.75 10.51
N THR A 223 -0.12 31.74 11.07
CA THR A 223 1.06 31.67 11.95
C THR A 223 1.73 30.30 11.70
N ALA A 224 3.07 30.24 11.73
CA ALA A 224 3.83 29.01 11.62
C ALA A 224 3.46 28.02 12.74
N GLY A 225 2.63 27.02 12.42
CA GLY A 225 2.44 25.82 13.22
C GLY A 225 3.46 24.77 12.79
N ALA A 226 4.04 24.06 13.76
CA ALA A 226 5.02 22.99 13.52
C ALA A 226 4.46 21.97 12.51
N ALA A 227 5.11 21.86 11.35
CA ALA A 227 4.76 20.88 10.32
C ALA A 227 5.06 19.46 10.84
N ASN A 228 4.19 18.51 10.49
CA ASN A 228 4.39 17.11 10.85
C ASN A 228 5.59 16.55 10.05
N PRO A 229 6.69 16.13 10.70
CA PRO A 229 7.89 15.64 10.01
C PRO A 229 7.68 14.28 9.30
N ASP A 230 6.57 13.58 9.57
CA ASP A 230 6.18 12.36 8.86
C ASP A 230 5.26 12.63 7.65
N GLU A 231 4.80 13.87 7.46
CA GLU A 231 3.98 14.26 6.30
C GLU A 231 4.90 14.52 5.09
N ILE A 232 4.69 13.79 3.99
CA ILE A 232 5.46 13.97 2.77
C ILE A 232 4.88 15.13 1.96
N GLN A 233 5.65 16.21 1.82
CA GLN A 233 5.35 17.24 0.81
C GLN A 233 5.65 16.67 -0.57
N LEU A 234 4.59 16.39 -1.33
CA LEU A 234 4.69 16.12 -2.75
C LEU A 234 4.91 17.47 -3.45
N ASP A 235 6.11 17.69 -3.97
CA ASP A 235 6.41 18.84 -4.83
C ASP A 235 5.35 18.93 -5.94
N ASP A 236 4.56 19.99 -5.93
CA ASP A 236 3.60 20.27 -6.98
C ASP A 236 4.39 20.60 -8.25
N LEU A 237 4.57 19.61 -9.12
CA LEU A 237 5.08 19.81 -10.47
C LEU A 237 4.02 20.54 -11.31
N ASP A 238 3.87 21.83 -11.06
CA ASP A 238 3.23 22.78 -11.97
C ASP A 238 4.25 23.16 -13.05
N ASP A 239 4.35 22.35 -14.11
CA ASP A 239 5.02 22.77 -15.34
C ASP A 239 4.05 23.64 -16.16
N THR A 240 4.09 24.96 -15.96
CA THR A 240 3.62 25.93 -16.95
C THR A 240 4.70 26.17 -17.99
N PRO A 241 4.38 26.19 -19.30
CA PRO A 241 5.39 26.27 -20.35
C PRO A 241 5.77 27.73 -20.60
N GLU A 242 6.96 28.16 -20.19
CA GLU A 242 7.49 29.46 -20.62
C GLU A 242 8.80 29.36 -21.39
N SER A 243 8.74 29.94 -22.58
CA SER A 243 9.76 30.17 -23.58
C SER A 243 10.95 30.99 -23.05
N TYR A 244 12.17 30.49 -23.26
CA TYR A 244 13.40 31.29 -23.12
C TYR A 244 13.48 32.39 -24.21
N PRO A 245 14.08 33.57 -23.89
CA PRO A 245 15.46 33.85 -24.35
C PRO A 245 16.25 34.80 -23.38
N PRO A 246 17.44 35.36 -23.71
CA PRO A 246 18.73 34.91 -23.18
C PRO A 246 19.55 35.92 -22.32
N LEU A 247 20.55 35.38 -21.61
CA LEU A 247 21.76 35.94 -20.99
C LEU A 247 21.96 37.48 -20.89
N ALA A 248 22.23 37.98 -19.67
CA ALA A 248 23.60 38.34 -19.17
C ALA A 248 23.61 39.24 -17.89
N ALA A 249 24.67 39.02 -17.08
CA ALA A 249 25.41 39.97 -16.21
C ALA A 249 25.01 40.24 -14.72
N ASN A 250 25.83 39.64 -13.82
CA ASN A 250 26.57 40.21 -12.66
C ASN A 250 25.92 40.95 -11.45
N LEU A 251 26.27 40.41 -10.25
CA LEU A 251 26.51 41.01 -8.90
C LEU A 251 25.31 41.22 -7.93
N PRO A 252 25.53 41.32 -6.59
CA PRO A 252 26.19 40.39 -5.66
C PRO A 252 25.36 40.06 -4.38
N SER A 253 25.91 39.16 -3.57
CA SER A 253 25.56 38.64 -2.23
C SER A 253 24.60 39.40 -1.29
N ARG A 254 23.65 38.64 -0.69
CA ARG A 254 23.11 38.90 0.66
C ARG A 254 22.82 37.60 1.43
N SER A 255 22.89 37.75 2.74
CA SER A 255 23.14 36.84 3.86
C SER A 255 22.07 35.79 4.20
N MET A 256 22.58 34.72 4.83
CA MET A 256 21.94 33.69 5.66
C MET A 256 20.57 34.04 6.26
N GLU A 257 19.62 33.13 6.10
CA GLU A 257 18.61 32.80 7.10
C GLU A 257 18.29 31.29 7.05
N SER A 258 17.90 30.77 8.21
CA SER A 258 17.91 29.39 8.70
C SER A 258 17.32 28.32 7.78
N GLY A 259 18.06 27.23 7.59
CA GLY A 259 17.60 26.02 6.87
C GLY A 259 16.52 25.24 7.63
N PRO A 260 15.69 24.46 6.93
CA PRO A 260 14.63 23.66 7.56
C PRO A 260 15.24 22.54 8.41
N GLU A 261 14.65 22.34 9.59
CA GLU A 261 14.98 21.26 10.52
C GLU A 261 14.90 19.90 9.82
N LEU A 262 15.98 19.14 9.91
CA LEU A 262 16.09 17.77 9.39
C LEU A 262 15.17 16.83 10.17
N ASN A 263 14.47 15.95 9.44
CA ASN A 263 13.64 14.89 10.00
C ASN A 263 14.48 13.96 10.91
N PRO A 264 14.19 13.88 12.22
CA PRO A 264 14.97 13.07 13.17
C PRO A 264 14.84 11.55 12.97
N ASP A 265 13.96 11.09 12.06
CA ASP A 265 13.74 9.67 11.74
C ASP A 265 14.35 9.23 10.38
N GLU A 266 15.10 10.12 9.73
CA GLU A 266 15.88 9.86 8.52
C GLU A 266 17.36 9.65 8.88
N ILE A 267 17.78 8.39 9.06
CA ILE A 267 19.20 8.05 9.27
C ILE A 267 19.84 7.85 7.90
N LEU A 268 20.84 8.68 7.58
CA LEU A 268 21.80 8.43 6.51
C LEU A 268 22.57 7.15 6.84
N ILE A 269 22.45 6.13 5.98
CA ILE A 269 23.37 5.01 5.99
C ILE A 269 24.71 5.56 5.50
N GLU A 270 25.62 5.86 6.42
CA GLU A 270 27.01 6.09 6.07
C GLU A 270 27.62 4.73 5.69
N ASP A 271 28.03 4.63 4.43
CA ASP A 271 28.88 3.56 3.90
C ASP A 271 30.20 3.52 4.67
N ASP A 272 30.37 2.56 5.58
CA ASP A 272 31.68 2.29 6.18
C ASP A 272 32.38 1.16 5.40
N GLN A 273 33.20 1.56 4.43
CA GLN A 273 34.23 0.70 3.85
C GLN A 273 35.43 0.62 4.79
N GLY A 274 35.63 -0.57 5.36
CA GLY A 274 36.96 -1.14 5.54
C GLY A 274 37.58 -1.06 6.94
N GLY A 275 37.82 -2.23 7.53
CA GLY A 275 38.75 -2.39 8.65
C GLY A 275 38.45 -3.59 9.53
N ILE A 276 39.16 -4.69 9.31
CA ILE A 276 39.18 -5.83 10.23
C ILE A 276 39.87 -5.40 11.51
N ASP A 277 39.22 -5.57 12.66
CA ASP A 277 39.92 -5.85 13.92
C ASP A 277 39.09 -6.79 14.80
N VAL A 278 39.70 -7.94 15.11
CA VAL A 278 39.15 -9.02 15.93
C VAL A 278 39.58 -8.80 17.38
N VAL A 279 38.63 -8.68 18.31
CA VAL A 279 38.89 -8.89 19.74
C VAL A 279 37.68 -9.60 20.40
N PRO A 280 37.89 -10.68 21.18
CA PRO A 280 36.83 -11.61 21.58
C PRO A 280 36.12 -11.18 22.86
N ILE A 281 34.82 -11.48 22.97
CA ILE A 281 34.08 -11.33 24.24
C ILE A 281 33.51 -12.68 24.67
N ASN A 282 33.93 -13.05 25.88
CA ASN A 282 33.59 -14.24 26.63
C ASN A 282 32.10 -14.33 27.01
N SER A 283 31.70 -15.58 27.18
CA SER A 283 30.50 -16.16 27.81
C SER A 283 30.03 -15.50 29.11
N GLU A 284 28.72 -15.28 29.27
CA GLU A 284 27.80 -16.11 30.09
C GLU A 284 26.35 -15.55 30.16
N PRO A 285 25.33 -16.37 30.51
CA PRO A 285 23.93 -16.17 30.13
C PRO A 285 23.08 -15.50 31.22
N ALA A 286 22.25 -14.53 30.84
CA ALA A 286 21.26 -13.93 31.75
C ALA A 286 19.97 -14.77 31.80
N LYS A 287 19.62 -15.17 33.02
CA LYS A 287 18.55 -16.08 33.42
C LYS A 287 17.15 -15.52 33.18
N GLN A 288 16.25 -16.44 32.85
CA GLN A 288 14.80 -16.31 32.92
C GLN A 288 14.33 -15.89 34.33
N VAL A 289 13.36 -14.98 34.38
CA VAL A 289 12.33 -14.97 35.43
C VAL A 289 10.98 -14.72 34.77
N ASN A 290 10.21 -15.81 34.60
CA ASN A 290 8.76 -15.75 34.49
C ASN A 290 8.19 -15.89 35.91
N SER A 291 7.36 -14.95 36.33
CA SER A 291 6.21 -15.22 37.20
C SER A 291 5.22 -14.07 37.06
N LEU A 292 3.99 -14.44 36.73
CA LEU A 292 2.85 -13.58 36.49
C LEU A 292 2.33 -12.99 37.80
N ASP A 293 1.86 -11.74 37.76
CA ASP A 293 0.62 -11.33 38.41
C ASP A 293 -0.08 -10.22 37.60
N ASN A 294 -1.07 -10.69 36.85
CA ASN A 294 -2.33 -10.10 36.41
C ASN A 294 -2.76 -8.72 36.96
N ILE A 295 -2.92 -7.75 36.04
CA ILE A 295 -4.17 -7.04 35.62
C ILE A 295 -3.79 -5.66 35.04
N LYS A 296 -4.37 -5.32 33.87
CA LYS A 296 -4.26 -4.08 33.07
C LYS A 296 -3.21 -4.07 31.93
N SER A 297 -3.36 -4.98 30.98
CA SER A 297 -2.94 -4.72 29.59
C SER A 297 -3.81 -5.56 28.67
N GLY A 298 -4.63 -4.93 27.83
CA GLY A 298 -5.42 -5.59 26.81
C GLY A 298 -4.52 -6.24 25.76
N LYS A 299 -4.08 -7.48 26.02
CA LYS A 299 -3.56 -8.36 24.98
C LYS A 299 -4.74 -8.87 24.18
N VAL A 300 -4.96 -8.26 23.02
CA VAL A 300 -5.78 -8.88 21.97
C VAL A 300 -4.95 -10.01 21.36
N GLY A 301 -5.29 -11.26 21.66
CA GLY A 301 -4.77 -12.42 20.95
C GLY A 301 -5.30 -12.44 19.51
N GLY A 302 -4.52 -13.04 18.59
CA GLY A 302 -4.83 -13.17 17.16
C GLY A 302 -6.03 -14.06 16.82
N GLY A 303 -7.07 -14.10 17.66
CA GLY A 303 -8.35 -14.73 17.35
C GLY A 303 -9.29 -13.78 16.60
N GLN A 304 -10.30 -14.35 15.93
CA GLN A 304 -11.33 -13.60 15.21
C GLN A 304 -11.88 -12.42 16.06
N PRO A 305 -12.14 -11.26 15.43
CA PRO A 305 -12.78 -10.15 16.12
C PRO A 305 -14.15 -10.56 16.68
N PRO A 306 -14.63 -9.91 17.76
CA PRO A 306 -16.03 -9.97 18.14
C PRO A 306 -16.97 -9.72 16.94
N ALA A 307 -18.16 -10.32 16.96
CA ALA A 307 -19.16 -10.07 15.91
C ALA A 307 -19.42 -8.56 15.78
N ARG A 308 -19.51 -8.07 14.52
CA ARG A 308 -19.66 -6.65 14.19
C ARG A 308 -18.52 -5.77 14.70
N SER A 309 -17.28 -6.25 14.62
CA SER A 309 -16.11 -5.42 14.89
C SER A 309 -14.98 -5.66 13.89
N THR A 310 -14.15 -4.64 13.69
CA THR A 310 -12.94 -4.69 12.86
C THR A 310 -11.71 -4.54 13.74
N ARG A 311 -10.76 -5.48 13.64
CA ARG A 311 -9.41 -5.31 14.18
C ARG A 311 -8.60 -4.46 13.20
N PHE A 312 -8.28 -3.24 13.59
CA PHE A 312 -7.40 -2.36 12.83
C PHE A 312 -5.96 -2.51 13.31
N LEU A 313 -5.03 -2.66 12.36
CA LEU A 313 -3.60 -2.75 12.62
C LEU A 313 -2.81 -1.95 11.58
N ALA A 314 -2.22 -0.84 12.02
CA ALA A 314 -1.16 -0.15 11.29
C ALA A 314 0.20 -0.72 11.69
N LEU A 315 1.12 -0.85 10.72
CA LEU A 315 2.46 -1.39 10.91
C LEU A 315 3.55 -0.40 10.50
N ASP A 316 4.75 -0.63 11.03
CA ASP A 316 5.92 0.19 10.78
C ASP A 316 6.62 -0.12 9.44
N LYS A 317 7.68 0.62 9.11
CA LYS A 317 8.59 0.30 7.99
C LYS A 317 9.55 -0.84 8.34
N CYS A 318 9.97 -1.60 7.33
CA CYS A 318 10.94 -2.70 7.42
C CYS A 318 12.34 -2.21 7.82
N LEU A 319 12.51 -1.87 9.10
CA LEU A 319 13.80 -1.47 9.69
C LEU A 319 14.12 -2.30 10.94
N PRO A 320 15.41 -2.44 11.28
CA PRO A 320 15.83 -3.16 12.48
C PRO A 320 15.12 -2.64 13.74
N ARG A 321 14.64 -3.58 14.57
CA ARG A 321 13.95 -3.33 15.85
C ARG A 321 12.58 -2.63 15.74
N ARG A 322 12.06 -2.40 14.53
CA ARG A 322 10.70 -1.86 14.34
C ARG A 322 9.64 -2.96 14.30
N GLN A 323 8.40 -2.61 14.62
CA GLN A 323 7.27 -3.55 14.64
C GLN A 323 6.54 -3.54 13.30
N TYR A 324 7.23 -4.00 12.25
CA TYR A 324 6.73 -3.94 10.87
C TYR A 324 6.06 -5.24 10.40
N LEU A 325 6.31 -6.37 11.07
CA LEU A 325 5.79 -7.69 10.70
C LEU A 325 4.92 -8.26 11.84
N HIS A 326 3.72 -8.74 11.50
CA HIS A 326 2.80 -9.39 12.43
C HIS A 326 2.26 -10.70 11.85
N VAL A 327 2.15 -11.75 12.65
CA VAL A 327 1.66 -13.06 12.20
C VAL A 327 0.31 -13.36 12.85
N LEU A 328 -0.68 -13.63 12.00
CA LEU A 328 -2.05 -13.98 12.37
C LEU A 328 -2.31 -15.46 12.09
N ASP A 329 -3.19 -16.07 12.88
CA ASP A 329 -3.78 -17.36 12.54
C ASP A 329 -5.24 -17.14 12.17
N LEU A 330 -5.55 -17.27 10.88
CA LEU A 330 -6.87 -17.04 10.32
C LEU A 330 -7.48 -18.36 9.88
N ASP A 331 -8.69 -18.66 10.34
CA ASP A 331 -9.46 -19.78 9.83
C ASP A 331 -10.17 -19.36 8.53
N PRO A 332 -9.87 -19.98 7.37
CA PRO A 332 -10.58 -19.69 6.14
C PRO A 332 -12.06 -20.05 6.33
N ALA A 333 -12.94 -19.09 6.03
CA ALA A 333 -14.36 -19.11 6.39
C ALA A 333 -15.23 -20.14 5.65
N THR A 334 -14.64 -21.16 5.02
CA THR A 334 -15.39 -22.19 4.28
C THR A 334 -15.39 -23.51 5.06
N PRO A 335 -16.49 -23.88 5.75
CA PRO A 335 -16.68 -25.19 6.32
C PRO A 335 -16.83 -26.19 5.17
N GLY A 336 -15.77 -26.92 4.82
CA GLY A 336 -15.84 -28.00 3.80
C GLY A 336 -14.53 -28.33 3.09
N SER A 337 -13.60 -27.38 2.95
CA SER A 337 -12.26 -27.66 2.38
C SER A 337 -11.28 -28.04 3.48
N GLY A 338 -11.55 -29.14 4.21
CA GLY A 338 -10.68 -29.68 5.25
C GLY A 338 -9.24 -30.01 4.82
N LEU A 339 -8.85 -29.70 3.58
CA LEU A 339 -7.46 -29.69 3.15
C LEU A 339 -6.90 -28.26 3.21
N ARG A 340 -5.89 -28.07 4.07
CA ARG A 340 -4.86 -27.07 3.82
C ARG A 340 -4.24 -27.43 2.47
N THR A 341 -4.52 -26.67 1.43
CA THR A 341 -3.80 -26.82 0.15
C THR A 341 -2.43 -26.17 0.30
N SER A 342 -1.40 -26.97 0.04
CA SER A 342 -0.01 -26.51 -0.01
C SER A 342 0.51 -26.79 -1.42
N PRO A 343 0.87 -25.76 -2.21
CA PRO A 343 0.81 -24.33 -1.87
C PRO A 343 -0.64 -23.79 -1.82
N PRO A 344 -0.88 -22.64 -1.17
CA PRO A 344 -2.18 -21.97 -1.19
C PRO A 344 -2.66 -21.64 -2.61
N THR A 345 -3.98 -21.68 -2.77
CA THR A 345 -4.67 -21.43 -4.03
C THR A 345 -5.19 -20.00 -4.04
N LEU A 346 -4.78 -19.22 -5.05
CA LEU A 346 -5.21 -17.84 -5.28
C LEU A 346 -6.26 -17.79 -6.39
N THR A 347 -7.50 -17.44 -6.05
CA THR A 347 -8.62 -17.37 -6.98
C THR A 347 -9.19 -15.96 -7.09
N TYR A 348 -9.82 -15.65 -8.22
CA TYR A 348 -10.55 -14.39 -8.37
C TYR A 348 -11.78 -14.35 -7.47
N ASP A 349 -12.11 -13.16 -6.98
CA ASP A 349 -13.41 -12.92 -6.36
C ASP A 349 -14.45 -12.56 -7.43
N ARG A 350 -15.54 -13.33 -7.51
CA ARG A 350 -16.57 -13.19 -8.56
C ARG A 350 -17.32 -11.87 -8.48
N GLU A 351 -17.54 -11.35 -7.28
CA GLU A 351 -18.21 -10.07 -7.06
C GLU A 351 -17.32 -8.92 -7.55
N TRP A 352 -16.02 -9.01 -7.27
CA TRP A 352 -15.06 -8.05 -7.79
C TRP A 352 -14.89 -8.10 -9.30
N LEU A 353 -14.92 -9.29 -9.92
CA LEU A 353 -14.92 -9.41 -11.38
C LEU A 353 -16.17 -8.75 -11.99
N ALA A 354 -17.34 -8.90 -11.35
CA ALA A 354 -18.57 -8.26 -11.79
C ALA A 354 -18.51 -6.73 -11.67
N ILE A 355 -18.00 -6.21 -10.54
CA ILE A 355 -17.74 -4.78 -10.34
C ILE A 355 -16.77 -4.26 -11.40
N SER A 356 -15.65 -4.95 -11.62
CA SER A 356 -14.65 -4.58 -12.62
C SER A 356 -15.24 -4.50 -14.02
N ARG A 357 -16.07 -5.48 -14.41
CA ARG A 357 -16.75 -5.50 -15.72
C ARG A 357 -17.79 -4.38 -15.84
N ALA A 358 -18.62 -4.18 -14.82
CA ALA A 358 -19.67 -3.15 -14.82
C ALA A 358 -19.08 -1.72 -14.86
N LEU A 359 -17.96 -1.49 -14.17
CA LEU A 359 -17.32 -0.18 -14.08
C LEU A 359 -16.28 0.09 -15.18
N HIS A 360 -15.91 -0.90 -15.98
CA HIS A 360 -14.92 -0.75 -17.07
C HIS A 360 -15.23 0.39 -18.07
N PRO A 361 -16.50 0.68 -18.44
CA PRO A 361 -16.82 1.84 -19.27
C PRO A 361 -16.40 3.19 -18.64
N PHE A 362 -16.34 3.26 -17.31
CA PHE A 362 -16.02 4.47 -16.54
C PHE A 362 -14.54 4.56 -16.10
N LEU A 363 -13.72 3.56 -16.45
CA LEU A 363 -12.28 3.60 -16.22
C LEU A 363 -11.66 4.76 -17.02
N SER A 364 -11.17 5.77 -16.30
CA SER A 364 -10.48 6.92 -16.90
C SER A 364 -8.99 6.67 -17.00
N THR A 365 -8.41 7.04 -18.14
CA THR A 365 -6.96 7.15 -18.36
C THR A 365 -6.48 8.60 -18.27
N GLU A 366 -7.39 9.52 -17.98
CA GLU A 366 -7.11 10.95 -17.82
C GLU A 366 -6.76 11.30 -16.36
N ARG A 367 -6.00 12.39 -16.17
CA ARG A 367 -5.59 12.88 -14.83
C ARG A 367 -6.77 13.12 -13.88
N ARG A 368 -7.95 13.49 -14.41
CA ARG A 368 -9.17 13.72 -13.63
C ARG A 368 -10.17 12.61 -13.93
N GLN A 369 -10.56 11.87 -12.90
CA GLN A 369 -11.64 10.88 -12.98
C GLN A 369 -12.99 11.58 -13.16
N PRO A 370 -13.76 11.27 -14.22
CA PRO A 370 -15.14 11.73 -14.35
C PRO A 370 -16.01 11.19 -13.21
N PRO A 371 -17.08 11.92 -12.81
CA PRO A 371 -17.98 11.45 -11.77
C PRO A 371 -18.60 10.11 -12.17
N LEU A 372 -18.60 9.17 -11.23
CA LEU A 372 -19.29 7.89 -11.41
C LEU A 372 -20.80 8.09 -11.31
N PRO A 373 -21.60 7.27 -12.02
CA PRO A 373 -23.03 7.23 -11.78
C PRO A 373 -23.33 6.88 -10.31
N PRO A 374 -24.48 7.32 -9.79
CA PRO A 374 -24.91 6.91 -8.46
C PRO A 374 -25.02 5.39 -8.31
N VAL A 375 -24.90 4.92 -7.07
CA VAL A 375 -24.90 3.47 -6.76
C VAL A 375 -26.17 2.76 -7.24
N TRP A 376 -27.34 3.41 -7.19
CA TRP A 376 -28.60 2.83 -7.67
C TRP A 376 -28.62 2.62 -9.19
N ASP A 377 -27.91 3.43 -9.95
CA ASP A 377 -27.76 3.27 -11.40
C ASP A 377 -26.71 2.20 -11.74
N LEU A 378 -25.71 2.01 -10.87
CA LEU A 378 -24.69 0.96 -11.01
C LEU A 378 -25.20 -0.43 -10.60
N ALA A 379 -26.13 -0.52 -9.64
CA ALA A 379 -26.58 -1.80 -9.08
C ALA A 379 -27.14 -2.77 -10.15
N PRO A 380 -27.99 -2.35 -11.11
CA PRO A 380 -28.45 -3.23 -12.20
C PRO A 380 -27.30 -3.70 -13.10
N LEU A 381 -26.33 -2.83 -13.41
CA LEU A 381 -25.17 -3.15 -14.25
C LEU A 381 -24.25 -4.18 -13.57
N ILE A 382 -24.04 -4.04 -12.26
CA ILE A 382 -23.28 -5.00 -11.46
C ILE A 382 -24.02 -6.35 -11.40
N GLN A 383 -25.35 -6.35 -11.22
CA GLN A 383 -26.13 -7.59 -11.18
C GLN A 383 -26.14 -8.32 -12.54
N GLU A 384 -26.20 -7.59 -13.66
CA GLU A 384 -26.04 -8.16 -14.99
C GLU A 384 -24.63 -8.72 -15.20
N SER A 385 -23.61 -7.96 -14.81
CA SER A 385 -22.21 -8.41 -14.88
C SER A 385 -21.95 -9.62 -14.00
N GLN A 386 -22.61 -9.72 -12.84
CA GLN A 386 -22.52 -10.89 -11.96
C GLN A 386 -23.06 -12.13 -12.65
N ARG A 387 -24.26 -12.08 -13.25
CA ARG A 387 -24.82 -13.20 -14.01
C ARG A 387 -23.88 -13.61 -15.15
N TRP A 388 -23.34 -12.64 -15.87
CA TRP A 388 -22.39 -12.90 -16.95
C TRP A 388 -21.11 -13.59 -16.44
N VAL A 389 -20.51 -13.11 -15.35
CA VAL A 389 -19.31 -13.71 -14.74
C VAL A 389 -19.60 -15.13 -14.26
N ASP A 390 -20.77 -15.35 -13.69
CA ASP A 390 -21.18 -16.66 -13.17
C ASP A 390 -21.33 -17.70 -14.29
N GLU A 391 -21.86 -17.29 -15.45
CA GLU A 391 -22.08 -18.14 -16.61
C GLU A 391 -20.79 -18.38 -17.43
N ASN A 392 -19.94 -17.36 -17.58
CA ASN A 392 -18.82 -17.39 -18.54
C ASN A 392 -17.45 -17.62 -17.89
N VAL A 393 -17.28 -17.22 -16.63
CA VAL A 393 -15.99 -17.28 -15.93
C VAL A 393 -16.02 -18.32 -14.80
N GLY A 394 -17.04 -18.26 -13.95
CA GLY A 394 -17.19 -19.12 -12.77
C GLY A 394 -16.13 -18.86 -11.70
N GLU A 395 -15.89 -19.86 -10.83
CA GLU A 395 -14.75 -19.84 -9.93
C GLU A 395 -13.48 -20.21 -10.69
N ARG A 396 -12.44 -19.36 -10.59
CA ARG A 396 -11.23 -19.52 -11.40
C ARG A 396 -9.99 -19.16 -10.60
N GLU A 397 -8.99 -20.04 -10.68
CA GLU A 397 -7.66 -19.77 -10.16
C GLU A 397 -6.92 -18.80 -11.07
N ILE A 398 -6.23 -17.83 -10.46
CA ILE A 398 -5.55 -16.76 -11.19
C ILE A 398 -4.49 -17.32 -12.14
N ARG A 399 -3.75 -18.36 -11.71
CA ARG A 399 -2.69 -18.99 -12.52
C ARG A 399 -3.17 -19.63 -13.83
N HIS A 400 -4.47 -19.92 -13.96
CA HIS A 400 -5.05 -20.45 -15.21
C HIS A 400 -5.43 -19.34 -16.20
N VAL A 401 -5.23 -18.07 -15.83
CA VAL A 401 -5.56 -16.89 -16.64
C VAL A 401 -4.32 -16.02 -16.83
N GLN A 402 -3.63 -15.72 -15.75
CA GLN A 402 -2.44 -14.87 -15.74
C GLN A 402 -1.21 -15.71 -15.35
N GLU A 403 -0.17 -15.61 -16.16
CA GLU A 403 1.17 -16.15 -15.87
C GLU A 403 2.17 -14.99 -15.84
N PHE A 404 3.10 -15.03 -14.89
CA PHE A 404 4.14 -14.01 -14.81
C PHE A 404 4.93 -13.95 -16.14
N THR A 405 5.05 -12.75 -16.69
CA THR A 405 5.87 -12.47 -17.87
C THR A 405 6.70 -11.23 -17.61
N MET A 406 8.01 -11.33 -17.84
CA MET A 406 8.87 -10.14 -17.86
C MET A 406 8.51 -9.27 -19.07
N THR A 407 8.02 -8.07 -18.82
CA THR A 407 7.69 -7.09 -19.88
C THR A 407 8.86 -6.18 -20.21
N ALA A 408 9.67 -5.82 -19.21
CA ALA A 408 10.88 -5.01 -19.33
C ALA A 408 12.16 -5.84 -19.08
N PRO A 409 13.33 -5.44 -19.61
CA PRO A 409 14.60 -6.06 -19.25
C PRO A 409 14.95 -5.81 -17.78
N GLY A 410 15.70 -6.74 -17.17
CA GLY A 410 16.33 -6.54 -15.87
C GLY A 410 17.46 -5.49 -15.93
N PRO A 411 18.09 -5.16 -14.79
CA PRO A 411 19.19 -4.21 -14.77
C PRO A 411 20.38 -4.75 -15.57
N VAL A 412 21.04 -3.88 -16.33
CA VAL A 412 22.32 -4.21 -16.96
C VAL A 412 23.42 -4.04 -15.91
N ASN A 413 24.41 -4.94 -15.87
CA ASN A 413 25.56 -4.95 -14.94
C ASN A 413 26.50 -3.71 -15.01
N THR A 414 26.09 -2.65 -15.68
CA THR A 414 26.76 -1.37 -15.66
C THR A 414 25.88 -0.40 -14.91
N ASN A 415 26.33 0.09 -13.74
CA ASN A 415 25.75 1.27 -13.09
C ASN A 415 25.80 2.42 -14.10
N PRO A 416 24.71 2.73 -14.82
CA PRO A 416 24.76 3.80 -15.80
C PRO A 416 24.79 5.08 -14.96
N ARG A 417 25.77 5.97 -15.21
CA ARG A 417 25.63 7.34 -14.72
C ARG A 417 24.27 7.85 -15.17
N PRO A 418 23.47 8.51 -14.29
CA PRO A 418 22.17 9.04 -14.70
C PRO A 418 22.41 9.90 -15.93
N ALA A 419 21.87 9.48 -17.07
CA ALA A 419 22.03 10.23 -18.29
C ALA A 419 21.35 11.59 -18.06
N ARG A 420 22.07 12.68 -18.33
CA ARG A 420 21.56 14.05 -18.17
C ARG A 420 20.24 14.31 -18.89
N ASN A 421 19.89 13.45 -19.86
CA ASN A 421 18.63 13.40 -20.59
C ASN A 421 18.15 11.93 -20.62
N LEU A 422 17.57 11.42 -19.53
CA LEU A 422 16.94 10.11 -19.57
C LEU A 422 15.70 10.18 -20.47
N GLN A 423 15.61 9.28 -21.44
CA GLN A 423 14.36 9.12 -22.17
C GLN A 423 13.29 8.56 -21.23
N PRO A 424 12.02 8.96 -21.41
CA PRO A 424 10.93 8.37 -20.65
C PRO A 424 10.96 6.85 -20.80
N PRO A 425 10.62 6.10 -19.74
CA PRO A 425 10.63 4.66 -19.82
C PRO A 425 9.72 4.17 -20.96
N PRO A 426 10.14 3.13 -21.67
CA PRO A 426 9.34 2.56 -22.75
C PRO A 426 7.99 2.05 -22.25
N TRP A 427 7.01 2.08 -23.14
CA TRP A 427 5.69 1.53 -22.93
C TRP A 427 5.69 0.02 -23.13
N TYR A 428 5.05 -0.72 -22.23
CA TYR A 428 4.91 -2.16 -22.33
C TYR A 428 3.45 -2.60 -22.22
N THR A 429 2.99 -3.31 -23.25
CA THR A 429 1.77 -4.11 -23.15
C THR A 429 2.04 -5.35 -22.32
N ASN A 430 1.24 -5.55 -21.27
CA ASN A 430 1.42 -6.67 -20.37
C ASN A 430 0.47 -7.83 -20.72
N PRO A 431 0.99 -9.03 -21.08
CA PRO A 431 0.15 -10.18 -21.42
C PRO A 431 -0.82 -10.59 -20.30
N GLN A 432 -0.49 -10.31 -19.04
CA GLN A 432 -1.37 -10.60 -17.91
C GLN A 432 -2.61 -9.71 -17.89
N THR A 433 -2.47 -8.45 -18.28
CA THR A 433 -3.58 -7.49 -18.39
C THR A 433 -4.44 -7.82 -19.60
N GLU A 434 -3.83 -8.17 -20.73
CA GLU A 434 -4.55 -8.70 -21.90
C GLU A 434 -5.35 -9.97 -21.56
N ALA A 435 -4.77 -10.90 -20.82
CA ALA A 435 -5.45 -12.13 -20.42
C ALA A 435 -6.62 -11.86 -19.47
N PHE A 436 -6.46 -10.92 -18.53
CA PHE A 436 -7.55 -10.49 -17.64
C PHE A 436 -8.69 -9.83 -18.43
N CYS A 437 -8.37 -8.87 -19.30
CA CYS A 437 -9.36 -8.21 -20.15
C CYS A 437 -10.07 -9.22 -21.07
N THR A 438 -9.33 -10.15 -21.67
CA THR A 438 -9.89 -11.22 -22.51
C THR A 438 -10.84 -12.11 -21.72
N MET A 439 -10.45 -12.55 -20.51
CA MET A 439 -11.30 -13.37 -19.63
C MET A 439 -12.64 -12.67 -19.34
N LEU A 440 -12.62 -11.36 -19.12
CA LEU A 440 -13.80 -10.58 -18.81
C LEU A 440 -14.48 -9.97 -20.04
N GLY A 441 -14.01 -10.23 -21.26
CA GLY A 441 -14.55 -9.61 -22.49
C GLY A 441 -14.51 -8.08 -22.46
N LEU A 442 -13.37 -7.52 -22.04
CA LEU A 442 -13.09 -6.09 -21.91
C LEU A 442 -12.03 -5.65 -22.93
N GLU A 443 -12.00 -4.35 -23.24
CA GLU A 443 -10.89 -3.72 -23.96
C GLU A 443 -9.73 -3.45 -22.99
N ASN A 444 -8.48 -3.61 -23.44
CA ASN A 444 -7.35 -3.13 -22.65
C ASN A 444 -7.19 -1.61 -22.85
N LYS A 445 -7.70 -0.82 -21.90
CA LYS A 445 -7.53 0.64 -21.86
C LYS A 445 -6.24 1.08 -21.18
N VAL A 446 -5.59 0.19 -20.43
CA VAL A 446 -4.49 0.53 -19.51
C VAL A 446 -3.16 0.56 -20.24
N ASN A 447 -2.87 -0.52 -20.98
CA ASN A 447 -1.64 -0.68 -21.75
C ASN A 447 -1.84 -1.44 -23.08
N PRO A 448 -2.75 -0.99 -23.96
CA PRO A 448 -3.01 -1.67 -25.23
C PRO A 448 -1.74 -1.87 -26.09
N PRO A 449 -1.73 -2.88 -26.98
CA PRO A 449 -0.70 -3.02 -27.99
C PRO A 449 -0.50 -1.72 -28.79
N PRO A 450 0.74 -1.30 -29.06
CA PRO A 450 0.99 -0.16 -29.93
C PRO A 450 0.38 -0.43 -31.31
N VAL A 451 -0.31 0.58 -31.86
CA VAL A 451 -1.02 0.54 -33.15
C VAL A 451 -0.07 0.70 -34.33
#